data_AF-A0A9E3DPS3-F1
#
_entry.id   AF-A0A9E3DPS3-F1
#
_cell.length_a   1.000
_cell.length_b   1.000
_cell.length_c   1.000
_cell.angle_alpha   90.00
_cell.angle_beta   90.00
_cell.angle_gamma   90.00
#
_symmetry.space_group_name_H-M   'P 1'
#
loop_
_entity.id
_entity.type
_entity.pdbx_description
1 polymer ?
#
loop_
_entity_poly.entity_id
_entity_poly.type
_entity_poly.pdbx_seq_one_letter_code
_entity_poly.pdbx_strand_id
1 'polypeptide(L)'
;MPGYWEELERPAPDSICVQGTELRAGSRVRLRPRAGGDVFDIALAGRTAVIEAIEQDLEGNLLLAVVVEDDPGRELGLARQPGHRFFFSAAEVEPLEEAAPREDAAARILVAGIGNVFLGDDGFGVAVADRLWRRQLPPGVEVVDFGTRGMDLAFAMQDGYDAVVLVDATPRGQAPGTLYVIEVDPDDQDADVAVDAHGMDPVSVIGLVRSLGGQPPRTLVIGCEPQTRPRPENEEIIVQLSEPVQAAIDPAVKLVESLLAEIRHQSPEEVPPA
;
A
#
# COMPACT_ATOMS: atom_id res chain seq x y z
N MET A 1 -34.03 27.73 -4.08
CA MET A 1 -33.35 27.42 -5.36
C MET A 1 -31.90 27.22 -4.99
N PRO A 2 -31.37 25.99 -5.01
CA PRO A 2 -29.93 25.77 -4.90
C PRO A 2 -29.22 26.56 -6.01
N GLY A 3 -28.02 27.07 -5.72
CA GLY A 3 -27.30 27.92 -6.65
C GLY A 3 -26.73 27.11 -7.83
N TYR A 4 -26.66 27.73 -9.01
CA TYR A 4 -26.05 27.18 -10.24
C TYR A 4 -24.60 26.65 -10.04
N TRP A 5 -23.94 27.08 -8.95
CA TRP A 5 -22.60 26.67 -8.54
C TRP A 5 -22.58 25.43 -7.63
N GLU A 6 -23.65 25.17 -6.85
CA GLU A 6 -23.77 23.97 -6.00
C GLU A 6 -24.08 22.70 -6.81
N GLU A 7 -24.65 22.84 -8.01
CA GLU A 7 -24.88 21.73 -8.94
C GLU A 7 -23.59 21.27 -9.66
N LEU A 8 -22.62 22.17 -9.83
CA LEU A 8 -21.32 21.88 -10.48
C LEU A 8 -20.30 21.20 -9.54
N GLU A 9 -20.50 21.30 -8.22
CA GLU A 9 -19.60 20.76 -7.19
C GLU A 9 -20.15 19.51 -6.51
N ARG A 10 -21.13 18.83 -7.10
CA ARG A 10 -21.56 17.54 -6.56
C ARG A 10 -20.42 16.53 -6.73
N PRO A 11 -19.80 16.06 -5.62
CA PRO A 11 -18.80 15.02 -5.74
C PRO A 11 -19.48 13.79 -6.34
N ALA A 12 -18.85 13.21 -7.35
CA ALA A 12 -19.26 11.91 -7.86
C ALA A 12 -19.21 10.89 -6.70
N PRO A 13 -20.13 9.92 -6.67
CA PRO A 13 -20.14 8.91 -5.62
C PRO A 13 -18.88 8.04 -5.71
N ASP A 14 -18.40 7.58 -4.55
CA ASP A 14 -17.23 6.69 -4.47
C ASP A 14 -17.47 5.31 -5.11
N SER A 15 -18.74 4.95 -5.33
CA SER A 15 -19.15 3.71 -5.97
C SER A 15 -20.41 3.83 -6.83
N ILE A 16 -20.61 2.86 -7.74
CA ILE A 16 -21.80 2.73 -8.57
C ILE A 16 -22.19 1.26 -8.76
N CYS A 17 -23.48 0.94 -8.71
CA CYS A 17 -23.96 -0.42 -8.93
C CYS A 17 -24.22 -0.67 -10.42
N VAL A 18 -23.55 -1.67 -11.00
CA VAL A 18 -23.72 -2.11 -12.38
C VAL A 18 -24.03 -3.61 -12.39
N GLN A 19 -25.16 -3.99 -13.01
CA GLN A 19 -25.62 -5.40 -13.06
C GLN A 19 -25.68 -6.11 -11.70
N GLY A 20 -25.86 -5.37 -10.59
CA GLY A 20 -25.90 -5.90 -9.23
C GLY A 20 -24.54 -5.94 -8.53
N THR A 21 -23.44 -5.56 -9.21
CA THR A 21 -22.09 -5.46 -8.64
C THR A 21 -21.77 -4.00 -8.33
N GLU A 22 -21.29 -3.74 -7.11
CA GLU A 22 -20.76 -2.43 -6.74
C GLU A 22 -19.36 -2.23 -7.35
N LEU A 23 -19.21 -1.22 -8.20
CA LEU A 23 -17.96 -0.83 -8.84
C LEU A 23 -17.42 0.45 -8.19
N ARG A 24 -16.10 0.52 -8.02
CA ARG A 24 -15.37 1.68 -7.47
C ARG A 24 -14.08 1.93 -8.27
N ALA A 25 -13.34 2.97 -7.92
CA ALA A 25 -11.96 3.10 -8.37
C ALA A 25 -11.16 1.84 -8.01
N GLY A 26 -10.36 1.33 -8.96
CA GLY A 26 -9.69 0.04 -8.90
C GLY A 26 -10.50 -1.12 -9.51
N SER A 27 -11.81 -0.98 -9.71
CA SER A 27 -12.63 -2.09 -10.19
C SER A 27 -12.36 -2.45 -11.65
N ARG A 28 -12.26 -3.75 -11.96
CA ARG A 28 -12.08 -4.27 -13.32
C ARG A 28 -13.40 -4.44 -14.05
N VAL A 29 -13.44 -3.99 -15.29
CA VAL A 29 -14.61 -4.06 -16.16
C VAL A 29 -14.25 -4.51 -17.57
N ARG A 30 -15.21 -5.13 -18.24
CA ARG A 30 -15.16 -5.40 -19.67
C ARG A 30 -15.94 -4.33 -20.39
N LEU A 31 -15.32 -3.69 -21.36
CA LEU A 31 -15.94 -2.61 -22.13
C LEU A 31 -16.94 -3.18 -23.13
N ARG A 32 -18.18 -2.69 -23.06
CA ARG A 32 -19.32 -3.00 -23.93
C ARG A 32 -19.90 -1.70 -24.54
N PRO A 33 -19.12 -0.95 -25.33
CA PRO A 33 -19.62 0.28 -25.94
C PRO A 33 -20.88 0.03 -26.77
N ARG A 34 -21.82 0.98 -26.73
CA ARG A 34 -23.08 0.88 -27.47
C ARG A 34 -22.85 0.98 -28.98
N ALA A 35 -23.77 0.37 -29.74
CA ALA A 35 -23.82 0.55 -31.18
C ALA A 35 -24.12 2.02 -31.51
N GLY A 36 -23.13 2.75 -32.04
CA GLY A 36 -23.20 4.19 -32.31
C GLY A 36 -22.21 5.06 -31.52
N GLY A 37 -21.37 4.46 -30.66
CA GLY A 37 -20.21 5.12 -30.04
C GLY A 37 -19.17 5.58 -31.06
N ASP A 38 -18.18 6.34 -30.60
CA ASP A 38 -17.15 6.89 -31.48
C ASP A 38 -16.26 5.76 -32.08
N VAL A 39 -15.42 6.10 -33.07
CA VAL A 39 -14.59 5.08 -33.75
C VAL A 39 -13.58 4.41 -32.80
N PHE A 40 -13.24 5.08 -31.70
CA PHE A 40 -12.31 4.57 -30.68
C PHE A 40 -13.01 3.60 -29.74
N ASP A 41 -14.27 3.85 -29.37
CA ASP A 41 -15.11 2.97 -28.57
C ASP A 41 -15.24 1.58 -29.21
N ILE A 42 -15.45 1.53 -30.53
CA ILE A 42 -15.56 0.26 -31.27
C ILE A 42 -14.26 -0.55 -31.16
N ALA A 43 -13.09 0.08 -31.16
CA ALA A 43 -11.80 -0.60 -31.02
C ALA A 43 -11.53 -1.12 -29.60
N LEU A 44 -12.24 -0.58 -28.61
CA LEU A 44 -12.15 -0.95 -27.20
C LEU A 44 -13.16 -2.02 -26.80
N ALA A 45 -14.11 -2.37 -27.68
CA ALA A 45 -15.12 -3.37 -27.42
C ALA A 45 -14.51 -4.72 -27.00
N GLY A 46 -14.96 -5.25 -25.86
CA GLY A 46 -14.52 -6.51 -25.29
C GLY A 46 -13.20 -6.46 -24.52
N ARG A 47 -12.48 -5.33 -24.53
CA ARG A 47 -11.24 -5.18 -23.76
C ARG A 47 -11.53 -5.07 -22.27
N THR A 48 -10.53 -5.45 -21.48
CA THR A 48 -10.54 -5.27 -20.02
C THR A 48 -9.91 -3.92 -19.66
N ALA A 49 -10.53 -3.22 -18.73
CA ALA A 49 -10.05 -1.96 -18.20
C ALA A 49 -10.23 -1.89 -16.69
N VAL A 50 -9.46 -1.02 -16.04
CA VAL A 50 -9.56 -0.70 -14.62
C VAL A 50 -10.19 0.68 -14.48
N ILE A 51 -11.19 0.82 -13.61
CA ILE A 51 -11.78 2.12 -13.27
C ILE A 51 -10.74 2.92 -12.48
N GLU A 52 -10.33 4.07 -12.99
CA GLU A 52 -9.48 5.03 -12.27
C GLU A 52 -10.32 5.94 -11.37
N ALA A 53 -11.45 6.41 -11.89
CA ALA A 53 -12.34 7.31 -11.16
C ALA A 53 -13.78 7.17 -11.64
N ILE A 54 -14.72 7.55 -10.78
CA ILE A 54 -16.12 7.79 -11.13
C ILE A 54 -16.27 9.30 -11.20
N GLU A 55 -16.76 9.80 -12.33
CA GLU A 55 -16.95 11.22 -12.58
C GLU A 55 -18.41 11.49 -12.93
N GLN A 56 -18.84 12.73 -12.75
CA GLN A 56 -20.17 13.18 -13.13
C GLN A 56 -20.05 14.21 -14.24
N ASP A 57 -20.79 14.03 -15.33
CA ASP A 57 -20.85 15.02 -16.41
C ASP A 57 -21.74 16.22 -16.06
N LEU A 58 -21.75 17.23 -16.93
CA LEU A 58 -22.54 18.46 -16.74
C LEU A 58 -24.06 18.22 -16.77
N GLU A 59 -24.51 17.10 -17.35
CA GLU A 59 -25.90 16.68 -17.33
C GLU A 59 -26.26 15.80 -16.10
N GLY A 60 -25.28 15.53 -15.23
CA GLY A 60 -25.45 14.75 -14.02
C GLY A 60 -25.33 13.23 -14.22
N ASN A 61 -24.91 12.75 -15.38
CA ASN A 61 -24.69 11.32 -15.62
C ASN A 61 -23.34 10.88 -15.05
N LEU A 62 -23.32 9.67 -14.50
CA LEU A 62 -22.10 9.07 -14.00
C LEU A 62 -21.32 8.40 -15.12
N LEU A 63 -20.05 8.75 -15.23
CA LEU A 63 -19.08 8.24 -16.17
C LEU A 63 -17.96 7.52 -15.41
N LEU A 64 -17.58 6.36 -15.92
CA LEU A 64 -16.44 5.59 -15.45
C LEU A 64 -15.23 6.01 -16.28
N ALA A 65 -14.28 6.70 -15.65
CA ALA A 65 -12.97 6.94 -16.23
C ALA A 65 -12.15 5.66 -16.09
N VAL A 66 -11.79 5.04 -17.21
CA VAL A 66 -11.10 3.74 -17.25
C VAL A 66 -9.77 3.81 -17.99
N VAL A 67 -8.85 2.95 -17.58
CA VAL A 67 -7.58 2.71 -18.26
C VAL A 67 -7.56 1.25 -18.72
N VAL A 68 -7.32 1.03 -20.01
CA VAL A 68 -7.30 -0.31 -20.61
C VAL A 68 -6.04 -1.05 -20.16
N GLU A 69 -6.18 -2.31 -19.73
CA GLU A 69 -5.05 -3.05 -19.12
C GLU A 69 -3.89 -3.28 -20.10
N ASP A 70 -4.21 -3.52 -21.38
CA ASP A 70 -3.26 -3.77 -22.46
C ASP A 70 -2.82 -2.48 -23.20
N ASP A 71 -3.12 -1.29 -22.66
CA ASP A 71 -2.67 -0.03 -23.26
C ASP A 71 -1.18 0.22 -22.97
N PRO A 72 -0.30 0.34 -23.99
CA PRO A 72 1.11 0.68 -23.77
C PRO A 72 1.32 2.04 -23.09
N GLY A 73 0.32 2.92 -23.09
CA GLY A 73 0.30 4.19 -22.35
C GLY A 73 -0.45 4.14 -21.02
N ARG A 74 -0.74 2.96 -20.46
CA ARG A 74 -1.48 2.76 -19.20
C ARG A 74 -0.96 3.62 -18.05
N GLU A 75 0.35 3.73 -17.89
CA GLU A 75 0.99 4.54 -16.85
C GLU A 75 0.65 6.04 -16.98
N LEU A 76 0.51 6.54 -18.22
CA LEU A 76 0.11 7.91 -18.50
C LEU A 76 -1.36 8.14 -18.16
N GLY A 77 -2.22 7.12 -18.38
CA GLY A 77 -3.63 7.14 -17.99
C GLY A 77 -3.84 7.22 -16.48
N LEU A 78 -3.06 6.43 -15.73
CA LEU A 78 -3.03 6.48 -14.26
C LEU A 78 -2.52 7.82 -13.74
N ALA A 79 -1.56 8.43 -14.42
CA ALA A 79 -1.05 9.77 -14.12
C ALA A 79 -1.97 10.92 -14.60
N ARG A 80 -3.21 10.61 -15.03
CA ARG A 80 -4.21 11.56 -15.56
C ARG A 80 -3.72 12.41 -16.72
N GLN A 81 -2.79 11.88 -17.52
CA GLN A 81 -2.37 12.57 -18.74
C GLN A 81 -3.40 12.39 -19.86
N PRO A 82 -3.62 13.41 -20.70
CA PRO A 82 -4.61 13.34 -21.78
C PRO A 82 -4.35 12.19 -22.75
N GLY A 83 -5.42 11.53 -23.20
CA GLY A 83 -5.37 10.54 -24.30
C GLY A 83 -5.24 9.07 -23.87
N HIS A 84 -5.10 8.79 -22.58
CA HIS A 84 -4.95 7.42 -22.03
C HIS A 84 -6.03 7.05 -21.01
N ARG A 85 -7.08 7.87 -20.94
CA ARG A 85 -8.31 7.62 -20.16
C ARG A 85 -9.49 7.61 -21.11
N PHE A 86 -10.35 6.63 -20.96
CA PHE A 86 -11.58 6.47 -21.72
C PHE A 86 -12.77 6.57 -20.77
N PHE A 87 -13.89 7.08 -21.25
CA PHE A 87 -15.04 7.37 -20.41
C PHE A 87 -16.22 6.54 -20.90
N PHE A 88 -16.76 5.68 -20.02
CA PHE A 88 -17.90 4.83 -20.35
C PHE A 88 -19.02 5.03 -19.34
N SER A 89 -20.26 4.98 -19.81
CA SER A 89 -21.39 4.94 -18.88
C SER A 89 -21.49 3.57 -18.18
N ALA A 90 -22.20 3.52 -17.06
CA ALA A 90 -22.54 2.27 -16.36
C ALA A 90 -23.16 1.20 -17.26
N ALA A 91 -23.87 1.61 -18.32
CA ALA A 91 -24.53 0.70 -19.25
C ALA A 91 -23.61 0.17 -20.36
N GLU A 92 -22.40 0.71 -20.46
CA GLU A 92 -21.38 0.38 -21.47
C GLU A 92 -20.22 -0.41 -20.89
N VAL A 93 -20.37 -0.82 -19.63
CA VAL A 93 -19.42 -1.72 -18.98
C VAL A 93 -20.17 -2.94 -18.48
N GLU A 94 -19.52 -4.07 -18.60
CA GLU A 94 -19.88 -5.30 -17.92
C GLU A 94 -18.90 -5.44 -16.77
N PRO A 95 -19.37 -5.51 -15.51
CA PRO A 95 -18.51 -5.93 -14.41
C PRO A 95 -17.84 -7.22 -14.84
N LEU A 96 -16.51 -7.21 -14.88
CA LEU A 96 -15.84 -8.48 -14.72
C LEU A 96 -16.08 -8.81 -13.26
N GLU A 97 -16.45 -10.05 -12.96
CA GLU A 97 -16.35 -10.55 -11.60
C GLU A 97 -14.90 -10.30 -11.14
N GLU A 98 -14.69 -9.15 -10.51
CA GLU A 98 -13.83 -9.11 -9.36
C GLU A 98 -14.46 -10.13 -8.44
N ALA A 99 -13.68 -11.16 -8.09
CA ALA A 99 -14.04 -12.05 -7.00
C ALA A 99 -14.77 -11.20 -5.95
N ALA A 100 -16.06 -11.50 -5.72
CA ALA A 100 -16.95 -10.90 -4.71
C ALA A 100 -16.11 -10.38 -3.55
N PRO A 101 -16.35 -9.17 -2.97
CA PRO A 101 -15.41 -8.48 -2.07
C PRO A 101 -14.66 -9.51 -1.25
N ARG A 102 -13.41 -9.82 -1.64
CA ARG A 102 -12.90 -11.20 -1.48
C ARG A 102 -13.15 -11.67 -0.04
N GLU A 103 -14.17 -12.50 0.14
CA GLU A 103 -14.41 -13.21 1.39
C GLU A 103 -13.20 -14.13 1.67
N ASP A 104 -12.37 -14.37 0.64
CA ASP A 104 -11.04 -14.99 0.65
C ASP A 104 -9.90 -14.09 0.10
N ALA A 105 -9.92 -12.76 0.30
CA ALA A 105 -8.75 -11.92 0.00
C ALA A 105 -7.71 -12.31 1.02
N ALA A 106 -6.65 -12.97 0.59
CA ALA A 106 -5.44 -12.85 1.38
C ALA A 106 -5.15 -11.35 1.54
N ALA A 107 -5.17 -10.88 2.79
CA ALA A 107 -4.84 -9.51 3.15
C ALA A 107 -3.57 -9.07 2.40
N ARG A 108 -3.59 -7.87 1.82
CA ARG A 108 -2.42 -7.26 1.20
C ARG A 108 -1.52 -6.74 2.30
N ILE A 109 -0.35 -7.37 2.45
CA ILE A 109 0.59 -7.05 3.52
C ILE A 109 1.92 -6.62 2.89
N LEU A 110 2.40 -5.43 3.26
CA LEU A 110 3.75 -4.97 2.92
C LEU A 110 4.70 -5.31 4.06
N VAL A 111 5.82 -5.96 3.77
CA VAL A 111 6.96 -6.09 4.68
C VAL A 111 8.07 -5.17 4.19
N ALA A 112 8.36 -4.12 4.96
CA ALA A 112 9.34 -3.11 4.60
C ALA A 112 10.62 -3.29 5.42
N GLY A 113 11.72 -3.65 4.74
CA GLY A 113 13.05 -3.62 5.32
C GLY A 113 13.58 -2.20 5.38
N ILE A 114 13.91 -1.73 6.58
CA ILE A 114 14.42 -0.39 6.85
C ILE A 114 15.88 -0.49 7.32
N GLY A 115 16.66 0.54 6.99
CA GLY A 115 17.96 0.80 7.60
C GLY A 115 19.10 0.95 6.60
N ASN A 116 20.27 1.35 7.11
CA ASN A 116 21.44 1.66 6.30
C ASN A 116 22.50 0.56 6.40
N VAL A 117 22.71 -0.16 5.29
CA VAL A 117 23.71 -1.25 5.19
C VAL A 117 25.17 -0.79 5.40
N PHE A 118 25.43 0.52 5.34
CA PHE A 118 26.75 1.08 5.59
C PHE A 118 27.01 1.39 7.07
N LEU A 119 25.99 1.25 7.93
CA LEU A 119 26.02 1.62 9.35
C LEU A 119 25.89 0.40 10.29
N GLY A 120 26.55 -0.70 9.92
CA GLY A 120 26.67 -1.91 10.74
C GLY A 120 25.30 -2.53 10.99
N ASP A 121 24.94 -2.66 12.27
CA ASP A 121 23.67 -3.26 12.71
C ASP A 121 22.42 -2.58 12.16
N ASP A 122 22.51 -1.32 11.72
CA ASP A 122 21.41 -0.61 11.04
C ASP A 122 21.00 -1.30 9.73
N GLY A 123 21.87 -2.12 9.13
CA GLY A 123 21.54 -2.94 7.96
C GLY A 123 20.62 -4.14 8.25
N PHE A 124 20.17 -4.34 9.49
CA PHE A 124 19.37 -5.49 9.89
C PHE A 124 18.07 -5.64 9.08
N GLY A 125 17.27 -4.58 8.94
CA GLY A 125 16.00 -4.66 8.22
C GLY A 125 16.16 -5.02 6.75
N VAL A 126 17.17 -4.45 6.10
CA VAL A 126 17.57 -4.80 4.73
C VAL A 126 17.99 -6.28 4.63
N ALA A 127 18.78 -6.77 5.58
CA ALA A 127 19.23 -8.17 5.60
C ALA A 127 18.07 -9.17 5.80
N VAL A 128 17.07 -8.80 6.62
CA VAL A 128 15.85 -9.60 6.79
C VAL A 128 15.00 -9.57 5.51
N ALA A 129 14.84 -8.42 4.87
CA ALA A 129 14.13 -8.30 3.59
C ALA A 129 14.77 -9.15 2.48
N ASP A 130 16.10 -9.13 2.32
CA ASP A 130 16.81 -10.02 1.37
C ASP A 130 16.57 -11.51 1.70
N ARG A 131 16.54 -11.88 2.99
CA ARG A 131 16.28 -13.26 3.38
C ARG A 131 14.84 -13.70 3.07
N LEU A 132 13.86 -12.82 3.29
CA LEU A 132 12.45 -13.06 2.97
C LEU A 132 12.18 -13.10 1.47
N TRP A 133 12.84 -12.25 0.68
CA TRP A 133 12.71 -12.23 -0.79
C TRP A 133 13.06 -13.59 -1.43
N ARG A 134 13.93 -14.36 -0.78
CA ARG A 134 14.34 -15.71 -1.24
C ARG A 134 13.38 -16.82 -0.82
N ARG A 135 12.33 -16.51 -0.05
CA ARG A 135 11.33 -17.46 0.43
C ARG A 135 10.11 -17.47 -0.49
N GLN A 136 9.35 -18.57 -0.42
CA GLN A 136 8.01 -18.60 -0.99
C GLN A 136 7.03 -18.06 0.05
N LEU A 137 6.56 -16.84 -0.16
CA LEU A 137 5.64 -16.16 0.76
C LEU A 137 4.18 -16.42 0.37
N PRO A 138 3.24 -16.28 1.33
CA PRO A 138 1.82 -16.39 1.03
C PRO A 138 1.37 -15.38 -0.03
N PRO A 139 0.32 -15.67 -0.81
CA PRO A 139 -0.30 -14.70 -1.70
C PRO A 139 -0.72 -13.44 -0.91
N GLY A 140 -0.55 -12.26 -1.53
CA GLY A 140 -0.88 -10.98 -0.90
C GLY A 140 0.24 -10.36 -0.07
N VAL A 141 1.36 -11.08 0.17
CA VAL A 141 2.53 -10.53 0.86
C VAL A 141 3.54 -9.99 -0.15
N GLU A 142 3.90 -8.72 0.01
CA GLU A 142 4.98 -8.06 -0.73
C GLU A 142 6.11 -7.72 0.23
N VAL A 143 7.36 -7.96 -0.17
CA VAL A 143 8.54 -7.60 0.62
C VAL A 143 9.34 -6.58 -0.17
N VAL A 144 9.72 -5.46 0.44
CA VAL A 144 10.48 -4.41 -0.23
C VAL A 144 11.60 -3.93 0.68
N ASP A 145 12.80 -3.80 0.12
CA ASP A 145 13.91 -3.10 0.74
C ASP A 145 13.76 -1.59 0.50
N PHE A 146 13.41 -0.85 1.55
CA PHE A 146 13.33 0.61 1.50
C PHE A 146 14.66 1.27 1.88
N GLY A 147 15.57 0.58 2.54
CA GLY A 147 16.81 1.14 3.04
C GLY A 147 16.55 2.43 3.82
N THR A 148 16.98 3.57 3.26
CA THR A 148 16.77 4.91 3.83
C THR A 148 15.72 5.77 3.10
N ARG A 149 14.83 5.16 2.31
CA ARG A 149 13.86 5.85 1.43
C ARG A 149 12.52 6.10 2.13
N GLY A 150 12.51 6.93 3.17
CA GLY A 150 11.32 7.21 4.00
C GLY A 150 10.13 7.80 3.24
N MET A 151 10.39 8.66 2.25
CA MET A 151 9.33 9.20 1.36
C MET A 151 8.67 8.10 0.52
N ASP A 152 9.46 7.21 -0.08
CA ASP A 152 8.95 6.12 -0.91
C ASP A 152 8.10 5.16 -0.08
N LEU A 153 8.52 4.90 1.17
CA LEU A 153 7.74 4.10 2.12
C LEU A 153 6.41 4.78 2.45
N ALA A 154 6.39 6.09 2.71
CA ALA A 154 5.16 6.81 3.00
C ALA A 154 4.16 6.80 1.83
N PHE A 155 4.64 6.84 0.58
CA PHE A 155 3.78 6.64 -0.59
C PHE A 155 3.29 5.20 -0.71
N ALA A 156 4.18 4.21 -0.55
CA ALA A 156 3.83 2.79 -0.62
C ALA A 156 2.78 2.41 0.44
N MET A 157 2.84 2.98 1.65
CA MET A 157 1.84 2.76 2.70
C MET A 157 0.43 3.22 2.29
N GLN A 158 0.29 4.08 1.28
CA GLN A 158 -0.99 4.56 0.76
C GLN A 158 -1.52 3.71 -0.42
N ASP A 159 -0.78 2.70 -0.89
CA ASP A 159 -1.13 1.87 -2.05
C ASP A 159 -2.15 0.75 -1.74
N GLY A 160 -2.98 0.95 -0.71
CA GLY A 160 -4.08 0.05 -0.34
C GLY A 160 -3.61 -1.28 0.26
N TYR A 161 -2.60 -1.25 1.12
CA TYR A 161 -2.24 -2.38 1.99
C TYR A 161 -3.16 -2.44 3.21
N ASP A 162 -3.57 -3.65 3.60
CA ASP A 162 -4.36 -3.87 4.82
C ASP A 162 -3.49 -3.80 6.08
N ALA A 163 -2.22 -4.19 5.95
CA ALA A 163 -1.23 -4.11 7.01
C ALA A 163 0.18 -3.87 6.48
N VAL A 164 1.02 -3.27 7.32
CA VAL A 164 2.44 -3.02 7.05
C VAL A 164 3.27 -3.59 8.22
N VAL A 165 4.30 -4.35 7.90
CA VAL A 165 5.29 -4.87 8.85
C VAL A 165 6.64 -4.20 8.54
N LEU A 166 7.04 -3.26 9.39
CA LEU A 166 8.33 -2.59 9.33
C LEU A 166 9.37 -3.45 10.04
N VAL A 167 10.54 -3.66 9.43
CA VAL A 167 11.64 -4.39 10.04
C VAL A 167 12.85 -3.47 10.14
N ASP A 168 13.35 -3.26 11.35
CA ASP A 168 14.36 -2.23 11.64
C ASP A 168 15.28 -2.59 12.82
N ALA A 169 16.46 -1.98 12.89
CA ALA A 169 17.33 -2.04 14.06
C ALA A 169 17.08 -0.84 14.98
N THR A 170 16.35 -1.06 16.08
CA THR A 170 15.97 0.01 17.00
C THR A 170 16.57 -0.24 18.40
N PRO A 171 17.16 0.78 19.07
CA PRO A 171 17.71 0.61 20.40
C PRO A 171 16.63 0.78 21.48
N ARG A 172 16.46 -0.22 22.34
CA ARG A 172 15.54 -0.21 23.49
C ARG A 172 16.20 -0.57 24.81
N GLY A 173 17.52 -0.70 24.83
CA GLY A 173 18.29 -1.00 26.04
C GLY A 173 18.21 -2.47 26.46
N GLN A 174 17.83 -3.36 25.55
CA GLN A 174 17.90 -4.80 25.75
C GLN A 174 19.30 -5.34 25.41
N ALA A 175 19.49 -6.66 25.49
CA ALA A 175 20.71 -7.29 25.02
C ALA A 175 20.77 -7.25 23.47
N PRO A 176 21.93 -7.01 22.84
CA PRO A 176 22.04 -7.01 21.38
C PRO A 176 21.52 -8.31 20.73
N GLY A 177 20.84 -8.18 19.60
CA GLY A 177 20.16 -9.28 18.91
C GLY A 177 18.78 -9.63 19.49
N THR A 178 18.33 -8.96 20.55
CA THR A 178 16.98 -9.16 21.09
C THR A 178 15.94 -8.62 20.11
N LEU A 179 14.99 -9.46 19.74
CA LEU A 179 13.85 -9.10 18.88
C LEU A 179 12.64 -8.69 19.72
N TYR A 180 11.86 -7.75 19.20
CA TYR A 180 10.59 -7.35 19.79
C TYR A 180 9.61 -6.90 18.70
N VAL A 181 8.32 -6.92 19.04
CA VAL A 181 7.24 -6.45 18.18
C VAL A 181 6.54 -5.28 18.86
N ILE A 182 6.24 -4.24 18.09
CA ILE A 182 5.48 -3.08 18.52
C ILE A 182 4.34 -2.90 17.54
N GLU A 183 3.11 -2.82 18.01
CA GLU A 183 2.01 -2.34 17.20
C GLU A 183 1.96 -0.82 17.34
N VAL A 184 1.98 -0.12 16.21
CA VAL A 184 1.87 1.33 16.22
C VAL A 184 0.42 1.70 16.20
N ASP A 185 0.00 2.45 17.21
CA ASP A 185 -1.36 2.97 17.30
C ASP A 185 -1.51 4.12 16.28
N PRO A 186 -2.41 3.98 15.28
CA PRO A 186 -2.63 5.00 14.26
C PRO A 186 -3.34 6.25 14.79
N ASP A 187 -3.77 6.28 16.04
CA ASP A 187 -4.32 7.46 16.72
C ASP A 187 -3.38 8.02 17.80
N ASP A 188 -2.22 7.39 18.04
CA ASP A 188 -1.22 7.92 18.97
C ASP A 188 -0.61 9.20 18.39
N GLN A 189 -0.86 10.31 19.10
CA GLN A 189 -0.41 11.66 18.76
C GLN A 189 1.00 11.94 19.30
N ASP A 190 1.54 11.12 20.20
CA ASP A 190 2.94 11.24 20.63
C ASP A 190 3.91 10.77 19.53
N ALA A 191 3.39 10.13 18.47
CA ALA A 191 4.10 9.85 17.23
C ALA A 191 4.45 11.10 16.38
N ASP A 192 3.95 12.29 16.76
CA ASP A 192 4.30 13.56 16.10
C ASP A 192 5.69 14.09 16.51
N VAL A 193 6.35 13.47 17.50
CA VAL A 193 7.54 14.07 18.10
C VAL A 193 8.81 13.65 17.35
N ALA A 194 9.25 14.59 16.52
CA ALA A 194 10.48 14.67 15.73
C ALA A 194 10.42 14.05 14.33
N VAL A 195 9.69 14.74 13.44
CA VAL A 195 9.88 14.63 11.98
C VAL A 195 11.30 15.11 11.63
N ASP A 196 12.28 14.22 11.74
CA ASP A 196 13.46 14.32 10.90
C ASP A 196 13.08 13.70 9.55
N ALA A 197 12.85 14.55 8.56
CA ALA A 197 12.57 14.13 7.18
C ALA A 197 13.74 13.34 6.54
N HIS A 198 14.85 13.16 7.27
CA HIS A 198 16.02 12.38 6.88
C HIS A 198 16.31 11.18 7.81
N GLY A 199 15.50 10.98 8.86
CA GLY A 199 15.61 9.87 9.81
C GLY A 199 14.56 8.78 9.54
N MET A 200 15.01 7.53 9.39
CA MET A 200 14.17 6.36 9.11
C MET A 200 13.47 5.78 10.34
N ASP A 201 13.13 6.60 11.34
CA ASP A 201 12.39 6.08 12.47
C ASP A 201 10.94 5.74 12.03
N PRO A 202 10.44 4.52 12.26
CA PRO A 202 9.10 4.08 11.88
C PRO A 202 7.98 5.07 12.26
N VAL A 203 8.15 5.77 13.38
CA VAL A 203 7.20 6.76 13.89
C VAL A 203 7.15 8.00 13.00
N SER A 204 8.32 8.49 12.54
CA SER A 204 8.44 9.62 11.62
C SER A 204 7.77 9.37 10.27
N VAL A 205 7.85 8.13 9.75
CA VAL A 205 7.20 7.75 8.48
C VAL A 205 5.67 7.77 8.62
N ILE A 206 5.14 7.35 9.76
CA ILE A 206 3.70 7.37 10.02
C ILE A 206 3.19 8.82 10.11
N GLY A 207 3.92 9.70 10.80
CA GLY A 207 3.64 11.13 10.82
C GLY A 207 3.67 11.74 9.41
N LEU A 208 4.62 11.32 8.57
CA LEU A 208 4.70 11.74 7.18
C LEU A 208 3.47 11.29 6.36
N VAL A 209 3.03 10.04 6.47
CA VAL A 209 1.80 9.54 5.81
C VAL A 209 0.59 10.41 6.18
N ARG A 210 0.42 10.72 7.48
CA ARG A 210 -0.66 11.61 7.95
C ARG A 210 -0.53 13.01 7.37
N SER A 211 0.68 13.58 7.34
CA SER A 211 0.92 14.93 6.80
C SER A 211 0.61 15.06 5.30
N LEU A 212 0.69 13.94 4.56
CA LEU A 212 0.34 13.84 3.15
C LEU A 212 -1.18 13.62 2.93
N GLY A 213 -1.97 13.55 4.00
CA GLY A 213 -3.42 13.35 3.95
C GLY A 213 -3.86 11.89 3.87
N GLY A 214 -2.93 10.94 4.02
CA GLY A 214 -3.21 9.51 4.05
C GLY A 214 -3.55 9.01 5.46
N GLN A 215 -4.15 7.82 5.52
CA GLN A 215 -4.29 7.07 6.76
C GLN A 215 -3.32 5.88 6.74
N PRO A 216 -2.41 5.76 7.73
CA PRO A 216 -1.50 4.63 7.79
C PRO A 216 -2.32 3.35 8.03
N PRO A 217 -2.04 2.25 7.30
CA PRO A 217 -2.67 0.96 7.58
C PRO A 217 -2.21 0.43 8.94
N ARG A 218 -2.81 -0.68 9.38
CA ARG A 218 -2.35 -1.38 10.59
C ARG A 218 -0.84 -1.65 10.49
N THR A 219 -0.07 -1.05 11.38
CA THR A 219 1.40 -1.05 11.28
C THR A 219 2.03 -1.77 12.47
N LEU A 220 2.86 -2.76 12.18
CA LEU A 220 3.66 -3.50 13.15
C LEU A 220 5.14 -3.24 12.88
N VAL A 221 5.93 -3.06 13.94
CA VAL A 221 7.39 -2.90 13.86
C VAL A 221 8.04 -4.11 14.51
N ILE A 222 8.86 -4.83 13.76
CA ILE A 222 9.79 -5.83 14.26
C ILE A 222 11.14 -5.15 14.43
N GLY A 223 11.51 -4.88 15.67
CA GLY A 223 12.79 -4.28 15.99
C GLY A 223 13.81 -5.32 16.45
N CYS A 224 15.08 -5.09 16.11
CA CYS A 224 16.23 -5.79 16.69
C CYS A 224 17.10 -4.82 17.47
N GLU A 225 17.45 -5.17 18.71
CA GLU A 225 18.41 -4.39 19.50
C GLU A 225 19.81 -4.44 18.85
N PRO A 226 20.41 -3.30 18.48
CA PRO A 226 21.75 -3.27 17.89
C PRO A 226 22.85 -3.37 18.95
N GLN A 227 23.99 -3.95 18.58
CA GLN A 227 25.23 -3.89 19.36
C GLN A 227 26.01 -2.61 19.05
N THR A 228 26.18 -2.31 17.77
CA THR A 228 26.85 -1.09 17.30
C THR A 228 25.85 0.03 17.13
N ARG A 229 26.14 1.17 17.74
CA ARG A 229 25.34 2.39 17.54
C ARG A 229 26.11 3.33 16.62
N PRO A 230 25.56 3.71 15.47
CA PRO A 230 26.10 4.83 14.71
C PRO A 230 26.06 6.05 15.61
N ARG A 231 27.22 6.69 15.82
CA ARG A 231 27.25 8.00 16.48
C ARG A 231 27.40 9.05 15.39
N PRO A 232 26.67 10.18 15.44
CA PRO A 232 26.75 11.23 14.42
C PRO A 232 28.15 11.84 14.28
N GLU A 233 29.02 11.63 15.27
CA GLU A 233 30.41 12.07 15.26
C GLU A 233 31.41 11.06 14.67
N ASN A 234 31.01 9.81 14.43
CA ASN A 234 31.84 8.73 13.86
C ASN A 234 30.99 7.88 12.89
N GLU A 235 30.83 8.36 11.66
CA GLU A 235 30.28 7.60 10.52
C GLU A 235 31.35 6.69 9.90
N GLU A 236 31.97 5.83 10.70
CA GLU A 236 32.79 4.76 10.12
C GLU A 236 31.88 3.82 9.34
N ILE A 237 32.22 3.59 8.07
CA ILE A 237 31.49 2.66 7.21
C ILE A 237 31.73 1.25 7.76
N ILE A 238 30.70 0.66 8.36
CA ILE A 238 30.70 -0.70 8.86
C ILE A 238 29.72 -1.48 7.99
N VAL A 239 30.22 -2.36 7.13
CA VAL A 239 29.39 -3.12 6.17
C VAL A 239 28.97 -4.49 6.73
N GLN A 240 29.35 -4.79 7.97
CA GLN A 240 29.08 -6.07 8.61
C GLN A 240 28.20 -5.88 9.84
N LEU A 241 27.16 -6.71 9.92
CA LEU A 241 26.36 -6.88 11.13
C LEU A 241 27.22 -7.50 12.22
N SER A 242 26.98 -7.11 13.46
CA SER A 242 27.53 -7.78 14.63
C SER A 242 27.02 -9.22 14.73
N GLU A 243 27.79 -10.10 15.38
CA GLU A 243 27.42 -11.51 15.55
C GLU A 243 26.03 -11.70 16.18
N PRO A 244 25.61 -10.97 17.23
CA PRO A 244 24.26 -11.11 17.80
C PRO A 244 23.15 -10.71 16.83
N VAL A 245 23.32 -9.61 16.09
CA VAL A 245 22.32 -9.11 15.13
C VAL A 245 22.25 -10.01 13.90
N GLN A 246 23.40 -10.48 13.41
CA GLN A 246 23.45 -11.47 12.33
C GLN A 246 22.74 -12.78 12.74
N ALA A 247 22.94 -13.24 13.98
CA ALA A 247 22.26 -14.41 14.52
C ALA A 247 20.74 -14.20 14.69
N ALA A 248 20.28 -12.95 14.78
CA ALA A 248 18.87 -12.61 14.93
C ALA A 248 18.08 -12.61 13.60
N ILE A 249 18.75 -12.61 12.43
CA ILE A 249 18.08 -12.58 11.11
C ILE A 249 17.12 -13.75 10.93
N ASP A 250 17.57 -15.00 11.12
CA ASP A 250 16.72 -16.18 10.91
C ASP A 250 15.56 -16.26 11.93
N PRO A 251 15.78 -15.95 13.23
CA PRO A 251 14.68 -15.74 14.18
C PRO A 251 13.68 -14.65 13.74
N ALA A 252 14.16 -13.53 13.19
CA ALA A 252 13.30 -12.43 12.74
C ALA A 252 12.46 -12.81 11.53
N VAL A 253 13.02 -13.56 10.57
CA VAL A 253 12.27 -14.11 9.44
C VAL A 253 11.12 -14.99 9.92
N LYS A 254 11.37 -15.87 10.90
CA LYS A 254 10.31 -16.71 11.48
C LYS A 254 9.25 -15.89 12.21
N LEU A 255 9.66 -14.80 12.86
CA LEU A 255 8.75 -13.89 13.53
C LEU A 255 7.86 -13.16 12.50
N VAL A 256 8.44 -12.66 11.40
CA VAL A 256 7.68 -12.11 10.27
C VAL A 256 6.68 -13.13 9.75
N GLU A 257 7.12 -14.35 9.43
CA GLU A 257 6.24 -15.43 8.93
C GLU A 257 5.09 -15.73 9.91
N SER A 258 5.35 -15.71 11.22
CA SER A 258 4.33 -15.93 12.25
C SER A 258 3.32 -14.78 12.30
N LEU A 259 3.78 -13.52 12.27
CA LEU A 259 2.89 -12.35 12.23
C LEU A 259 2.07 -12.31 10.95
N LEU A 260 2.65 -12.64 9.80
CA LEU A 260 1.92 -12.75 8.54
C LEU A 260 0.80 -13.80 8.61
N ALA A 261 1.03 -14.92 9.30
CA ALA A 261 -0.01 -15.91 9.54
C ALA A 261 -1.12 -15.36 10.45
N GLU A 262 -0.75 -14.69 11.56
CA GLU A 262 -1.71 -14.09 12.50
C GLU A 262 -2.58 -13.01 11.84
N ILE A 263 -1.99 -12.07 11.10
CA ILE A 263 -2.72 -11.00 10.39
C ILE A 263 -3.73 -11.60 9.41
N ARG A 264 -3.34 -12.65 8.69
CA ARG A 264 -4.22 -13.35 7.73
C ARG A 264 -5.32 -14.17 8.39
N HIS A 265 -5.16 -14.57 9.65
CA HIS A 265 -6.19 -15.28 10.41
C HIS A 265 -7.15 -14.36 11.17
N GLN A 266 -6.82 -13.06 11.29
CA GLN A 266 -7.63 -12.06 12.00
C GLN A 266 -8.56 -11.25 11.06
N SER A 267 -8.62 -11.55 9.77
CA SER A 267 -9.64 -11.02 8.85
C SER A 267 -11.04 -11.37 9.39
N PRO A 268 -11.99 -10.42 9.42
CA PRO A 268 -13.10 -10.43 10.37
C PRO A 268 -14.02 -11.64 10.19
N GLU A 269 -14.18 -12.41 11.28
CA GLU A 269 -15.27 -13.36 11.46
C GLU A 269 -16.60 -12.57 11.33
N GLU A 270 -17.43 -12.95 10.35
CA GLU A 270 -18.77 -12.41 10.15
C GLU A 270 -19.56 -12.38 11.47
N VAL A 271 -20.04 -11.20 11.87
CA VAL A 271 -21.09 -11.10 12.89
C VAL A 271 -22.37 -11.63 12.25
N PRO A 272 -22.97 -12.75 12.72
CA PRO A 272 -24.18 -13.28 12.12
C PRO A 272 -25.34 -12.30 12.36
N PRO A 273 -26.23 -12.10 11.36
CA PRO A 273 -27.38 -11.23 11.53
C PRO A 273 -28.34 -11.76 12.61
N ALA A 274 -28.74 -10.87 13.51
CA ALA A 274 -29.71 -11.12 14.57
C ALA A 274 -31.14 -11.26 14.03
#